data_AF-A0A1Y5TBM4-F1
#
_entry.id   AF-A0A1Y5TBM4-F1
#
_cell.length_a   1.000
_cell.length_b   1.000
_cell.length_c   1.000
_cell.angle_alpha   90.00
_cell.angle_beta   90.00
_cell.angle_gamma   90.00
#
_symmetry.space_group_name_H-M   'P 1'
#
loop_
_entity.id
_entity.type
_entity.pdbx_description
1 polymer ?
#
loop_
_entity_poly.entity_id
_entity_poly.type
_entity_poly.pdbx_seq_one_letter_code
_entity_poly.pdbx_strand_id
1 'polypeptide(L)' 'MNLMLMRQIDEQFLETPFFGVRQMTWHLRNDGYLVNEKRIRRLMRLMRLMGLTPIFKRTLA' A
#
# COMPACT_ATOMS: atom_id res chain seq x y z
N MET A 1 16.43 3.26 4.53
CA MET A 1 15.09 3.06 5.11
C MET A 1 13.94 3.23 4.10
N ASN A 2 13.86 4.33 3.32
CA ASN A 2 12.71 4.55 2.41
C ASN A 2 12.66 3.57 1.22
N LEU A 3 13.82 3.23 0.62
CA LEU A 3 13.89 2.34 -0.55
C LEU A 3 13.40 0.92 -0.24
N MET A 4 13.76 0.37 0.92
CA MET A 4 13.29 -0.94 1.35
C MET A 4 11.76 -0.98 1.49
N LEU A 5 11.17 0.03 2.15
CA LEU A 5 9.72 0.13 2.28
C LEU A 5 9.03 0.35 0.93
N MET A 6 9.62 1.14 0.03
CA MET A 6 9.10 1.31 -1.33
C MET A 6 9.09 -0.02 -2.09
N ARG A 7 10.16 -0.83 -1.98
CA ARG A 7 10.22 -2.15 -2.60
C ARG A 7 9.14 -3.10 -2.06
N GLN A 8 8.95 -3.14 -0.76
CA GLN A 8 7.92 -4.01 -0.14
C GLN A 8 6.51 -3.55 -0.49
N ILE A 9 6.28 -2.24 -0.58
CA ILE A 9 5.02 -1.68 -1.09
C ILE A 9 4.80 -2.09 -2.55
N ASP A 10 5.84 -2.08 -3.38
CA ASP A 10 5.75 -2.45 -4.81
C ASP A 10 5.46 -3.95 -4.96
N GLU A 11 6.20 -4.80 -4.27
CA GLU A 11 6.01 -6.26 -4.24
C GLU A 11 4.59 -6.60 -3.79
N GLN A 12 4.11 -6.02 -2.68
CA GLN A 12 2.74 -6.26 -2.23
C GLN A 12 1.69 -5.64 -3.16
N PHE A 13 1.96 -4.51 -3.80
CA PHE A 13 1.01 -3.93 -4.75
C PHE A 13 0.84 -4.81 -6.00
N LEU A 14 1.90 -5.50 -6.45
CA LEU A 14 1.83 -6.45 -7.56
C LEU A 14 1.00 -7.70 -7.18
N GLU A 15 1.12 -8.17 -5.95
CA GLU A 15 0.32 -9.31 -5.45
C GLU A 15 -1.14 -8.91 -5.17
N THR A 16 -1.36 -7.71 -4.61
CA THR A 16 -2.67 -7.21 -4.18
C THR A 16 -2.94 -5.77 -4.67
N PRO A 17 -3.24 -5.58 -5.97
CA PRO A 17 -3.39 -4.25 -6.58
C PRO A 17 -4.62 -3.45 -6.11
N PHE A 18 -5.42 -4.01 -5.20
CA PHE A 18 -6.58 -3.37 -4.56
C PHE A 18 -6.27 -2.87 -3.14
N PHE A 19 -5.07 -3.10 -2.61
CA PHE A 19 -4.70 -2.64 -1.27
C PHE A 19 -4.61 -1.12 -1.19
N GLY A 20 -5.49 -0.53 -0.38
CA GLY A 20 -5.39 0.87 0.00
C GLY A 20 -4.35 1.10 1.10
N VAL A 21 -4.13 2.37 1.45
CA VAL A 21 -3.16 2.80 2.49
C VAL A 21 -3.32 2.03 3.79
N ARG A 22 -4.55 1.79 4.24
CA ARG A 22 -4.83 1.09 5.51
C ARG A 22 -4.41 -0.38 5.45
N GLN A 23 -4.76 -1.08 4.37
CA GLN A 23 -4.39 -2.49 4.18
C GLN A 23 -2.87 -2.64 4.05
N MET A 24 -2.24 -1.79 3.25
CA MET A 24 -0.78 -1.77 3.09
C MET A 24 -0.07 -1.48 4.43
N THR A 25 -0.60 -0.57 5.25
CA THR A 25 -0.05 -0.29 6.58
C THR A 25 -0.17 -1.48 7.52
N TRP A 26 -1.31 -2.19 7.49
CA TRP A 26 -1.51 -3.37 8.32
C TRP A 26 -0.58 -4.52 7.91
N HIS A 27 -0.45 -4.79 6.61
CA HIS A 27 0.45 -5.81 6.08
C HIS A 27 1.90 -5.56 6.50
N LEU A 28 2.42 -4.34 6.28
CA LEU A 28 3.79 -4.02 6.66
C LEU A 28 4.01 -4.08 8.19
N ARG A 29 3.00 -3.76 9.00
CA ARG A 29 3.11 -3.95 10.46
C ARG A 29 3.15 -5.42 10.85
N ASN A 30 2.38 -6.27 10.17
CA ASN A 30 2.40 -7.70 10.37
C ASN A 30 3.79 -8.29 10.04
N ASP A 31 4.48 -7.71 9.06
CA ASP A 31 5.84 -8.09 8.67
C ASP A 31 6.93 -7.47 9.57
N GLY A 32 6.54 -6.81 10.67
CA GLY A 32 7.45 -6.25 11.67
C GLY A 32 7.91 -4.81 11.42
N TYR A 33 7.39 -4.14 10.38
CA TYR A 33 7.75 -2.74 10.13
C TYR A 33 6.96 -1.77 11.02
N LEU A 34 7.68 -0.93 11.76
CA LEU A 34 7.12 0.18 12.55
C LEU A 34 6.76 1.37 11.65
N VAL A 35 5.66 1.24 10.90
CA VAL A 35 5.16 2.27 9.97
C VAL A 35 3.80 2.82 10.38
N ASN A 36 3.48 4.02 9.89
CA ASN A 36 2.19 4.67 10.08
C ASN A 36 1.53 5.00 8.74
N GLU A 37 0.22 5.19 8.75
CA GLU A 37 -0.56 5.44 7.52
C GLU A 37 -0.11 6.70 6.77
N LYS A 38 0.33 7.75 7.49
CA LYS A 38 0.83 8.99 6.88
C LYS A 38 2.05 8.72 6.01
N ARG A 39 2.99 7.90 6.49
CA ARG A 39 4.20 7.48 5.76
C ARG A 39 3.85 6.64 4.55
N ILE A 40 2.98 5.63 4.71
CA ILE A 40 2.56 4.75 3.60
C ILE A 40 1.83 5.55 2.52
N ARG A 41 0.91 6.44 2.90
CA ARG A 41 0.21 7.34 1.97
C ARG A 41 1.19 8.18 1.14
N ARG A 42 2.21 8.76 1.77
CA ARG A 42 3.24 9.54 1.09
C ARG A 42 4.01 8.68 0.09
N LEU A 43 4.44 7.48 0.49
CA LEU A 43 5.22 6.58 -0.37
C LEU A 43 4.39 6.10 -1.58
N MET A 44 3.16 5.63 -1.36
CA MET A 44 2.27 5.21 -2.45
C MET A 44 1.94 6.35 -3.42
N ARG A 45 1.84 7.60 -2.94
CA ARG A 45 1.66 8.78 -3.81
C ARG A 45 2.92 9.07 -4.63
N LEU A 46 4.11 8.99 -4.02
CA LEU A 46 5.39 9.18 -4.74
C LEU A 46 5.59 8.11 -5.81
N MET A 47 5.16 6.88 -5.53
CA MET A 47 5.20 5.74 -6.45
C MET A 47 4.04 5.72 -7.46
N ARG A 48 3.13 6.70 -7.42
CA ARG A 48 1.95 6.82 -8.31
C ARG A 48 0.96 5.64 -8.26
N LEU A 49 0.95 4.88 -7.17
CA LEU A 49 0.09 3.70 -7.00
C LEU A 49 -1.38 4.05 -6.67
N MET A 50 -1.62 5.22 -6.09
CA MET A 50 -2.97 5.67 -5.68
C MET A 50 -3.95 5.91 -6.84
N GLY A 51 -3.47 6.03 -8.08
CA GLY A 51 -4.31 6.19 -9.28
C GLY A 51 -4.43 4.92 -10.11
N LEU A 52 -3.68 3.87 -9.76
CA LEU A 52 -3.61 2.59 -10.50
C LEU A 52 -4.52 1.52 -9.90
N THR A 53 -4.98 1.69 -8.65
CA THR A 53 -6.01 0.85 -8.05
C THR A 53 -7.29 0.93 -8.90
N PRO A 54 -7.75 -0.16 -9.54
CA PRO A 54 -9.07 -0.20 -10.14
C PRO A 54 -10.06 0.16 -9.04
N ILE A 55 -10.97 1.09 -9.31
CA ILE A 55 -12.03 1.45 -8.37
C ILE A 55 -12.97 0.25 -8.32
N PHE A 56 -12.62 -0.78 -7.53
CA PHE A 56 -13.56 -1.82 -7.13
C PHE A 56 -14.56 -1.13 -6.22
N LYS A 57 -15.61 -0.58 -6.84
CA LYS A 57 -16.83 -0.25 -6.12
C LYS A 57 -17.32 -1.55 -5.52
N ARG A 58 -17.25 -1.65 -4.20
CA ARG A 58 -17.93 -2.69 -3.43
C ARG A 58 -19.43 -2.47 -3.60
N THR A 59 -19.97 -2.98 -4.69
CA THR A 59 -21.41 -3.08 -4.94
C THR A 59 -21.65 -4.44 -5.57
N LEU A 60 -21.65 -5.47 -4.72
CA LEU A 60 -22.43 -6.69 -4.87
C LEU A 60 -22.66 -7.24 -3.46
N ALA A 61 -23.75 -6.78 -2.85
CA ALA A 61 -24.53 -7.47 -1.84
C ALA A 61 -25.99 -7.12 -2.12
#